data_AF-A0A9E6BJF5-F1
#
_entry.id   AF-A0A9E6BJF5-F1
#
_cell.length_a   1.000
_cell.length_b   1.000
_cell.length_c   1.000
_cell.angle_alpha   90.00
_cell.angle_beta   90.00
_cell.angle_gamma   90.00
#
_symmetry.space_group_name_H-M   'P 1'
#
loop_
_entity.id
_entity.type
_entity.pdbx_description
1 polymer ?
#
loop_
_entity_poly.entity_id
_entity_poly.type
_entity_poly.pdbx_seq_one_letter_code
_entity_poly.pdbx_strand_id
1 'polypeptide(L)'
;MLIAITTFLHFATKQNQRHYHIVLRELYFLPILLAAFWYGVQGGLVTSVGISVLYLPVVIIHWQKFSPEDLDRGLEIILFNIVALLMGVLSSREKKKEQEKQEAILAMAGAIAHELNSPLQVVLGNAQFLQDDFGPESDTYKELQTIINNTKTIRQIVKKISFLDRFALKDYAGDTKIVDISPENIDPQL
;
A
#
# COMPACT_ATOMS: atom_id res chain seq x y z
N MET A 1 -15.56 13.02 11.64
CA MET A 1 -16.54 13.82 10.89
C MET A 1 -17.74 13.00 10.43
N LEU A 2 -17.55 11.87 9.74
CA LEU A 2 -18.64 10.98 9.28
C LEU A 2 -19.57 10.49 10.41
N ILE A 3 -19.03 10.05 11.55
CA ILE A 3 -19.82 9.58 12.71
C ILE A 3 -20.71 10.69 13.28
N ALA A 4 -20.21 11.94 13.30
CA ALA A 4 -20.99 13.09 13.77
C ALA A 4 -22.12 13.44 12.80
N ILE A 5 -21.89 13.31 11.50
CA ILE A 5 -22.90 13.54 10.46
C ILE A 5 -23.98 12.46 10.51
N THR A 6 -23.61 11.17 10.64
CA THR A 6 -24.59 10.08 10.76
C THR A 6 -25.40 10.16 12.05
N THR A 7 -24.76 10.53 13.16
CA THR A 7 -25.43 10.72 14.45
C THR A 7 -26.36 11.94 14.43
N PHE A 8 -25.96 13.05 13.79
CA PHE A 8 -26.80 14.25 13.62
C PHE A 8 -28.03 13.96 12.75
N LEU A 9 -27.85 13.23 11.64
CA LEU A 9 -28.96 12.83 10.77
C LEU A 9 -29.95 11.89 11.50
N HIS A 10 -29.44 11.00 12.37
CA HIS A 10 -30.28 10.12 13.18
C HIS A 10 -31.15 10.90 14.15
N PHE A 11 -30.60 11.94 14.79
CA PHE A 11 -31.32 12.77 15.74
C PHE A 11 -32.30 13.74 15.07
N ALA A 12 -31.98 14.21 13.87
CA ALA A 12 -32.84 15.08 13.06
C ALA A 12 -34.08 14.36 12.50
N THR A 13 -34.06 13.03 12.38
CA THR A 13 -35.14 12.25 11.74
C THR A 13 -36.19 11.72 12.73
N LYS A 14 -36.46 12.50 13.80
CA LYS A 14 -37.44 12.13 14.84
C LYS A 14 -38.89 12.48 14.45
N GLN A 15 -39.37 12.09 13.27
CA GLN A 15 -40.81 12.01 13.01
C GLN A 15 -41.14 11.22 11.72
N ASN A 16 -41.77 10.05 11.92
CA ASN A 16 -42.67 9.34 11.00
C ASN A 16 -42.10 8.29 10.02
N GLN A 17 -42.53 7.02 10.23
CA GLN A 17 -42.48 5.81 9.38
C GLN A 17 -41.22 4.90 9.44
N ARG A 18 -41.45 3.60 9.75
CA ARG A 18 -40.50 2.47 9.99
C ARG A 18 -39.32 2.32 9.01
N HIS A 19 -39.40 2.86 7.80
CA HIS A 19 -38.40 2.64 6.75
C HIS A 19 -37.07 3.37 7.01
N TYR A 20 -37.07 4.49 7.72
CA TYR A 20 -35.84 5.26 8.00
C TYR A 20 -34.87 4.54 8.95
N HIS A 21 -35.39 3.69 9.84
CA HIS A 21 -34.56 2.93 10.77
C HIS A 21 -33.66 1.90 10.07
N ILE A 22 -34.10 1.35 8.93
CA ILE A 22 -33.35 0.33 8.17
C ILE A 22 -32.19 0.98 7.40
N VAL A 23 -32.43 2.11 6.74
CA VAL A 23 -31.41 2.82 5.95
C VAL A 23 -30.34 3.45 6.84
N LEU A 24 -30.72 4.01 7.99
CA LEU A 24 -29.77 4.57 8.96
C LEU A 24 -28.84 3.49 9.54
N ARG A 25 -29.35 2.25 9.71
CA ARG A 25 -28.59 1.08 10.15
C ARG A 25 -27.55 0.63 9.12
N GLU A 26 -27.90 0.63 7.83
CA GLU A 26 -26.94 0.39 6.75
C GLU A 26 -25.83 1.46 6.68
N LEU A 27 -26.16 2.72 7.00
CA LEU A 27 -25.20 3.82 6.94
C LEU A 27 -24.11 3.76 8.02
N TYR A 28 -24.36 3.08 9.16
CA TYR A 28 -23.34 2.86 10.20
C TYR A 28 -22.27 1.83 9.80
N PHE A 29 -22.52 0.99 8.79
CA PHE A 29 -21.48 0.10 8.25
C PHE A 29 -20.36 0.90 7.58
N LEU A 30 -20.70 1.98 6.86
CA LEU A 30 -19.72 2.73 6.07
C LEU A 30 -18.55 3.30 6.90
N PRO A 31 -18.75 3.97 8.05
CA PRO A 31 -17.64 4.43 8.89
C PRO A 31 -16.85 3.27 9.53
N ILE A 32 -17.50 2.16 9.90
CA ILE A 32 -16.83 0.97 10.44
C ILE A 32 -15.92 0.35 9.38
N LEU A 33 -16.46 0.15 8.16
CA LEU A 33 -15.72 -0.38 7.02
C LEU A 33 -14.53 0.50 6.68
N LEU A 34 -14.73 1.83 6.62
CA LEU A 34 -13.65 2.77 6.31
C LEU A 34 -12.58 2.77 7.41
N ALA A 35 -12.96 2.76 8.68
CA ALA A 35 -12.03 2.70 9.79
C ALA A 35 -11.24 1.39 9.81
N ALA A 36 -11.91 0.25 9.60
CA ALA A 36 -11.29 -1.06 9.51
C ALA A 36 -10.36 -1.18 8.29
N PHE A 37 -10.74 -0.58 7.16
CA PHE A 37 -9.94 -0.57 5.94
C PHE A 37 -8.68 0.31 6.07
N TRP A 38 -8.78 1.48 6.70
CA TRP A 38 -7.65 2.40 6.81
C TRP A 38 -6.71 2.00 7.96
N TYR A 39 -7.27 1.71 9.12
CA TYR A 39 -6.55 1.54 10.38
C TYR A 39 -6.53 0.08 10.87
N GLY A 40 -7.00 -0.86 10.05
CA GLY A 40 -6.98 -2.29 10.37
C GLY A 40 -7.92 -2.66 11.52
N VAL A 41 -7.58 -3.74 12.22
CA VAL A 41 -8.42 -4.30 13.30
C VAL A 41 -8.67 -3.30 14.42
N GLN A 42 -7.66 -2.52 14.80
CA GLN A 42 -7.78 -1.56 15.92
C GLN A 42 -8.79 -0.44 15.60
N GLY A 43 -8.72 0.17 14.41
CA GLY A 43 -9.66 1.22 14.04
C GLY A 43 -11.08 0.70 13.83
N GLY A 44 -11.23 -0.50 13.25
CA GLY A 44 -12.52 -1.16 13.12
C GLY A 44 -13.19 -1.40 14.47
N LEU A 45 -12.47 -2.01 15.41
CA LEU A 45 -12.99 -2.33 16.75
C LEU A 45 -13.31 -1.08 17.58
N VAL A 46 -12.43 -0.08 17.59
CA VAL A 46 -12.70 1.18 18.33
C VAL A 46 -13.96 1.86 17.78
N THR A 47 -14.13 1.85 16.46
CA THR A 47 -15.30 2.46 15.80
C THR A 47 -16.57 1.65 16.08
N SER A 48 -16.54 0.31 15.99
CA SER A 48 -17.71 -0.54 16.25
C SER A 48 -18.16 -0.49 17.71
N VAL A 49 -17.21 -0.55 18.65
CA VAL A 49 -17.49 -0.42 20.08
C VAL A 49 -18.00 0.97 20.40
N GLY A 50 -17.41 2.02 19.83
CA GLY A 50 -17.87 3.40 20.01
C GLY A 50 -19.32 3.59 19.55
N ILE A 51 -19.67 3.09 18.36
CA ILE A 51 -21.05 3.13 17.85
C ILE A 51 -21.99 2.30 18.73
N SER A 52 -21.56 1.11 19.18
CA SER A 52 -22.36 0.26 20.06
C SER A 52 -22.67 0.97 21.38
N VAL A 53 -21.69 1.62 22.00
CA VAL A 53 -21.86 2.38 23.25
C VAL A 53 -22.79 3.57 23.06
N LEU A 54 -22.69 4.30 21.94
CA LEU A 54 -23.59 5.42 21.64
C LEU A 54 -25.04 4.96 21.38
N TYR A 55 -25.22 3.74 20.88
CA TYR A 55 -26.54 3.18 20.58
C TYR A 55 -27.22 2.54 21.81
N LEU A 56 -26.45 2.06 22.80
CA LEU A 56 -26.95 1.41 24.01
C LEU A 56 -28.04 2.21 24.77
N PRO A 57 -27.90 3.53 25.03
CA PRO A 57 -28.93 4.31 25.71
C PRO A 57 -30.27 4.32 24.96
N VAL A 58 -30.24 4.35 23.63
CA VAL A 58 -31.44 4.32 22.78
C VAL A 58 -32.15 2.97 22.92
N VAL A 59 -31.37 1.89 22.93
CA VAL A 59 -31.87 0.52 23.10
C VAL A 59 -32.53 0.35 24.47
N ILE A 60 -31.87 0.78 25.56
CA ILE A 60 -32.39 0.65 26.93
C ILE A 60 -33.69 1.44 27.13
N ILE A 61 -33.77 2.68 26.63
CA ILE A 61 -34.95 3.54 26.81
C ILE A 61 -36.17 3.02 26.05
N HIS A 62 -35.97 2.38 24.90
CA HIS A 62 -37.06 1.82 24.09
C HIS A 62 -37.29 0.32 24.32
N TRP A 63 -36.64 -0.28 25.32
CA TRP A 63 -36.77 -1.69 25.66
C TRP A 63 -38.12 -1.96 26.33
N GLN A 64 -39.18 -2.10 25.52
CA GLN A 64 -40.51 -2.48 26.02
C GLN A 64 -40.91 -3.86 25.47
N LYS A 65 -40.82 -4.87 26.35
CA LYS A 65 -41.27 -6.27 26.18
C LYS A 65 -40.64 -7.03 25.00
N PHE A 66 -39.48 -7.67 25.22
CA PHE A 66 -38.87 -8.80 24.47
C PHE A 66 -39.48 -9.05 23.07
N SER A 67 -39.44 -8.02 22.21
CA SER A 67 -40.12 -8.00 20.92
C SER A 67 -39.14 -8.48 19.86
N PRO A 68 -39.58 -9.03 18.71
CA PRO A 68 -38.68 -9.35 17.60
C PRO A 68 -37.77 -8.18 17.20
N GLU A 69 -38.24 -6.94 17.35
CA GLU A 69 -37.45 -5.72 17.06
C GLU A 69 -36.22 -5.55 17.99
N ASP A 70 -36.25 -6.10 19.22
CA ASP A 70 -35.12 -6.03 20.16
C ASP A 70 -34.04 -7.08 19.81
N LEU A 71 -34.45 -8.26 19.35
CA LEU A 71 -33.53 -9.30 18.87
C LEU A 71 -32.74 -8.82 17.65
N ASP A 72 -33.41 -8.15 16.70
CA ASP A 72 -32.76 -7.58 15.52
C ASP A 72 -31.70 -6.53 15.88
N ARG A 73 -31.88 -5.76 16.96
CA ARG A 73 -30.88 -4.78 17.44
C ARG A 73 -29.67 -5.47 18.09
N GLY A 74 -29.89 -6.54 18.85
CA GLY A 74 -28.80 -7.33 19.43
C GLY A 74 -27.95 -8.02 18.35
N LEU A 75 -28.59 -8.62 17.36
CA LEU A 75 -27.92 -9.23 16.22
C LEU A 75 -27.12 -8.21 15.40
N GLU A 76 -27.63 -6.99 15.25
CA GLU A 76 -26.93 -5.91 14.56
C GLU A 76 -25.63 -5.51 15.27
N ILE A 77 -25.63 -5.37 16.59
CA ILE A 77 -24.40 -5.06 17.36
C ILE A 77 -23.36 -6.17 17.17
N ILE A 78 -23.80 -7.43 17.23
CA ILE A 78 -22.92 -8.58 16.97
C ILE A 78 -22.37 -8.51 15.54
N LEU A 79 -23.23 -8.24 14.56
CA LEU A 79 -22.84 -8.13 13.15
C LEU A 79 -21.83 -7.00 12.91
N PHE A 80 -22.00 -5.83 13.52
CA PHE A 80 -21.04 -4.73 13.42
C PHE A 80 -19.66 -5.12 13.92
N ASN A 81 -19.58 -5.81 15.07
CA ASN A 81 -18.31 -6.24 15.63
C ASN A 81 -17.65 -7.34 14.78
N ILE A 82 -18.44 -8.28 14.26
CA ILE A 82 -17.95 -9.32 13.32
C ILE A 82 -17.43 -8.67 12.03
N VAL A 83 -18.18 -7.77 11.42
CA VAL A 83 -17.78 -7.10 10.17
C VAL A 83 -16.53 -6.24 10.39
N ALA A 84 -16.46 -5.49 11.49
CA ALA A 84 -15.28 -4.70 11.84
C ALA A 84 -14.02 -5.59 11.97
N LEU A 85 -14.15 -6.73 12.66
CA LEU A 85 -13.06 -7.68 12.83
C LEU A 85 -12.64 -8.30 11.50
N LEU A 86 -13.59 -8.81 10.71
CA LEU A 86 -13.32 -9.45 9.43
C LEU A 86 -12.64 -8.49 8.46
N MET A 87 -13.18 -7.28 8.31
CA MET A 87 -12.62 -6.26 7.42
C MET A 87 -11.25 -5.78 7.89
N GLY A 88 -11.08 -5.59 9.20
CA GLY A 88 -9.79 -5.21 9.76
C GLY A 88 -8.72 -6.27 9.53
N VAL A 89 -9.06 -7.56 9.73
CA VAL A 89 -8.14 -8.68 9.47
C VAL A 89 -7.81 -8.78 7.99
N LEU A 90 -8.82 -8.71 7.11
CA LEU A 90 -8.62 -8.80 5.67
C LEU A 90 -7.71 -7.69 5.15
N SER A 91 -8.01 -6.43 5.49
CA SER A 91 -7.19 -5.27 5.12
C SER A 91 -5.76 -5.38 5.64
N SER A 92 -5.59 -5.82 6.89
CA SER A 92 -4.26 -5.99 7.49
C SER A 92 -3.45 -7.08 6.78
N ARG A 93 -4.09 -8.19 6.39
CA ARG A 93 -3.44 -9.28 5.64
C ARG A 93 -3.04 -8.83 4.25
N GLU A 94 -3.88 -8.07 3.56
CA GLU A 94 -3.60 -7.58 2.22
C GLU A 94 -2.43 -6.58 2.23
N LYS A 95 -2.46 -5.60 3.14
CA LYS A 95 -1.36 -4.65 3.34
C LYS A 95 -0.05 -5.36 3.67
N LYS A 96 -0.08 -6.36 4.56
CA LYS A 96 1.10 -7.14 4.91
C LYS A 96 1.64 -7.92 3.71
N LYS A 97 0.78 -8.58 2.94
CA LYS A 97 1.19 -9.33 1.75
C LYS A 97 1.83 -8.44 0.69
N GLU A 98 1.28 -7.25 0.47
CA GLU A 98 1.86 -6.29 -0.48
C GLU A 98 3.21 -5.77 0.03
N GLN A 99 3.33 -5.51 1.34
CA GLN A 99 4.60 -5.13 1.95
C GLN A 99 5.65 -6.24 1.82
N GLU A 100 5.32 -7.49 2.16
CA GLU A 100 6.23 -8.64 2.03
C GLU A 100 6.71 -8.82 0.58
N LYS A 101 5.81 -8.63 -0.39
CA LYS A 101 6.16 -8.68 -1.82
C LYS A 101 7.11 -7.56 -2.22
N GLN A 102 6.89 -6.34 -1.75
CA GLN A 102 7.78 -5.21 -2.01
C GLN A 102 9.16 -5.44 -1.39
N GLU A 103 9.21 -5.90 -0.14
CA GLU A 103 10.45 -6.25 0.56
C GLU A 103 11.22 -7.35 -0.18
N ALA A 104 10.53 -8.39 -0.67
CA ALA A 104 11.16 -9.47 -1.44
C ALA A 104 11.75 -8.96 -2.76
N ILE A 105 11.05 -8.09 -3.49
CA ILE A 105 11.56 -7.48 -4.73
C ILE A 105 12.80 -6.64 -4.45
N LEU A 106 12.78 -5.81 -3.41
CA LEU A 106 13.92 -4.97 -3.02
C LEU A 106 15.14 -5.82 -2.62
N ALA A 107 14.92 -6.88 -1.83
CA ALA A 107 15.96 -7.82 -1.45
C ALA A 107 16.59 -8.51 -2.67
N MET A 108 15.77 -8.98 -3.62
CA MET A 108 16.25 -9.58 -4.87
C MET A 108 17.02 -8.58 -5.74
N ALA A 109 16.51 -7.35 -5.90
CA ALA A 109 17.17 -6.30 -6.67
C ALA A 109 18.55 -5.94 -6.08
N GLY A 110 18.64 -5.83 -4.75
CA GLY A 110 19.90 -5.60 -4.04
C GLY A 110 20.88 -6.77 -4.21
N ALA A 111 20.42 -8.01 -4.07
CA ALA A 111 21.24 -9.21 -4.24
C ALA A 111 21.79 -9.32 -5.68
N ILE A 112 20.92 -9.21 -6.69
CA ILE A 112 21.31 -9.24 -8.10
C ILE A 112 22.29 -8.11 -8.41
N ALA A 113 22.06 -6.90 -7.89
CA ALA A 113 22.98 -5.80 -8.13
C ALA A 113 24.37 -6.03 -7.52
N HIS A 114 24.43 -6.62 -6.32
CA HIS A 114 25.70 -7.00 -5.70
C HIS A 114 26.43 -8.07 -6.52
N GLU A 115 25.70 -9.10 -6.96
CA GLU A 115 26.25 -10.19 -7.76
C GLU A 115 26.69 -9.74 -9.16
N LEU A 116 26.01 -8.77 -9.79
CA LEU A 116 26.40 -8.21 -11.09
C LEU A 116 27.56 -7.22 -10.99
N ASN A 117 27.65 -6.45 -9.91
CA ASN A 117 28.74 -5.50 -9.71
C ASN A 117 30.12 -6.16 -9.70
N SER A 118 30.21 -7.37 -9.14
CA SER A 118 31.43 -8.15 -9.00
C SER A 118 32.07 -8.54 -10.36
N PRO A 119 31.40 -9.28 -11.26
CA PRO A 119 31.95 -9.62 -12.57
C PRO A 119 32.17 -8.37 -13.44
N LEU A 120 31.30 -7.35 -13.38
CA LEU A 120 31.53 -6.09 -14.09
C LEU A 120 32.82 -5.41 -13.61
N GLN A 121 33.20 -5.57 -12.34
CA GLN A 121 34.43 -5.00 -11.79
C GLN A 121 35.67 -5.73 -12.28
N VAL A 122 35.57 -7.05 -12.44
CA VAL A 122 36.62 -7.85 -13.08
C VAL A 122 36.77 -7.45 -14.55
N VAL A 123 35.67 -7.37 -15.32
CA VAL A 123 35.71 -6.96 -16.74
C VAL A 123 36.27 -5.56 -16.89
N LEU A 124 35.80 -4.61 -16.08
CA LEU A 124 36.30 -3.23 -16.09
C LEU A 124 37.79 -3.16 -15.75
N GLY A 125 38.21 -3.85 -14.69
CA GLY A 125 39.61 -3.87 -14.25
C GLY A 125 40.54 -4.48 -15.30
N ASN A 126 40.16 -5.60 -15.89
CA ASN A 126 40.96 -6.25 -16.95
C ASN A 126 41.03 -5.39 -18.21
N ALA A 127 39.91 -4.77 -18.62
CA ALA A 127 39.90 -3.90 -19.79
C ALA A 127 40.75 -2.64 -19.59
N GLN A 128 40.73 -2.05 -18.38
CA GLN A 128 41.60 -0.93 -18.01
C GLN A 128 43.06 -1.35 -18.01
N PHE A 129 43.39 -2.47 -17.37
CA PHE A 129 44.76 -2.99 -17.33
C PHE A 129 45.33 -3.26 -18.73
N LEU A 130 44.55 -3.91 -19.61
CA LEU A 130 44.98 -4.14 -20.99
C LEU A 130 45.12 -2.83 -21.77
N GLN A 131 44.29 -1.83 -21.49
CA GLN A 131 44.33 -0.55 -22.19
C GLN A 131 45.62 0.23 -21.90
N ASP A 132 46.19 0.08 -20.70
CA ASP A 132 47.43 0.72 -20.29
C ASP A 132 48.65 0.30 -21.15
N ASP A 133 48.59 -0.86 -21.81
CA ASP A 133 49.64 -1.38 -22.69
C ASP A 133 49.61 -0.76 -24.10
N PHE A 134 48.54 -0.03 -24.46
CA PHE A 134 48.34 0.51 -25.81
C PHE A 134 48.27 2.04 -25.85
N GLY A 135 48.83 2.64 -26.91
CA GLY A 135 48.72 4.07 -27.15
C GLY A 135 47.32 4.50 -27.64
N PRO A 136 46.87 5.75 -27.37
CA PRO A 136 45.54 6.25 -27.74
C PRO A 136 45.21 6.21 -29.24
N GLU A 137 46.24 6.25 -30.09
CA GLU A 137 46.13 6.21 -31.55
C GLU A 137 45.78 4.80 -32.07
N SER A 138 46.04 3.75 -31.28
CA SER A 138 45.80 2.37 -31.69
C SER A 138 44.32 2.02 -31.72
N ASP A 139 43.92 1.17 -32.67
CA ASP A 139 42.53 0.70 -32.76
C ASP A 139 42.14 -0.15 -31.54
N THR A 140 43.06 -0.95 -31.01
CA THR A 140 42.85 -1.75 -29.78
C THR A 140 42.56 -0.86 -28.56
N TYR A 141 43.24 0.28 -28.41
CA TYR A 141 42.92 1.23 -27.34
C TYR A 141 41.47 1.75 -27.43
N LYS A 142 41.00 2.05 -28.65
CA LYS A 142 39.62 2.54 -28.89
C LYS A 142 38.57 1.44 -28.65
N GLU A 143 38.87 0.20 -29.02
CA GLU A 143 38.02 -0.96 -28.72
C GLU A 143 37.91 -1.20 -27.21
N LEU A 144 39.03 -1.20 -26.49
CA LEU A 144 39.06 -1.33 -25.02
C LEU A 144 38.32 -0.18 -24.34
N GLN A 145 38.47 1.05 -24.84
CA GLN A 145 37.72 2.22 -24.36
C GLN A 145 36.21 2.00 -24.47
N THR A 146 35.76 1.39 -25.58
CA THR A 146 34.35 1.06 -25.81
C THR A 146 33.85 0.03 -24.79
N ILE A 147 34.64 -1.01 -24.50
CA ILE A 147 34.33 -2.01 -23.47
C ILE A 147 34.23 -1.35 -22.09
N ILE A 148 35.19 -0.49 -21.73
CA ILE A 148 35.21 0.24 -20.46
C ILE A 148 33.96 1.12 -20.32
N ASN A 149 33.64 1.88 -21.35
CA ASN A 149 32.47 2.78 -21.35
C ASN A 149 31.17 1.98 -21.22
N ASN A 150 30.99 0.91 -21.99
CA ASN A 150 29.82 0.04 -21.88
C ASN A 150 29.71 -0.61 -20.50
N THR A 151 30.81 -1.10 -19.93
CA THR A 151 30.83 -1.72 -18.60
C THR A 151 30.47 -0.71 -17.50
N LYS A 152 30.95 0.54 -17.60
CA LYS A 152 30.56 1.63 -16.70
C LYS A 152 29.07 1.97 -16.83
N THR A 153 28.54 2.03 -18.05
CA THR A 153 27.11 2.25 -18.29
C THR A 153 26.25 1.15 -17.67
N ILE A 154 26.61 -0.12 -17.88
CA ILE A 154 25.89 -1.26 -17.28
C ILE A 154 25.93 -1.18 -15.75
N ARG A 155 27.10 -0.87 -15.16
CA ARG A 155 27.23 -0.69 -13.71
C ARG A 155 26.31 0.42 -13.19
N GLN A 156 26.21 1.54 -13.90
CA GLN A 156 25.31 2.63 -13.53
C GLN A 156 23.84 2.20 -13.57
N ILE A 157 23.43 1.42 -14.58
CA ILE A 157 22.07 0.87 -14.67
C ILE A 157 21.78 -0.08 -13.50
N VAL A 158 22.70 -1.01 -13.22
CA VAL A 158 22.59 -1.95 -12.10
C VAL A 158 22.49 -1.20 -10.77
N LYS A 159 23.27 -0.14 -10.59
CA LYS A 159 23.19 0.73 -9.40
C LYS A 159 21.83 1.43 -9.31
N LYS A 160 21.28 1.95 -10.41
CA LYS A 160 19.93 2.55 -10.39
C LYS A 160 18.85 1.56 -9.96
N ILE A 161 18.95 0.29 -10.37
CA ILE A 161 18.01 -0.78 -9.97
C ILE A 161 18.09 -1.06 -8.46
N SER A 162 19.28 -1.01 -7.85
CA SER A 162 19.45 -1.28 -6.42
C SER A 162 19.05 -0.12 -5.50
N PHE A 163 18.99 1.12 -6.02
CA PHE A 163 18.68 2.34 -5.27
C PHE A 163 17.22 2.80 -5.43
N LEU A 164 16.34 2.00 -6.05
CA LEU A 164 14.91 2.28 -6.08
C LEU A 164 14.34 2.14 -4.67
N ASP A 165 14.35 3.24 -3.93
CA ASP A 165 14.13 3.36 -2.48
C ASP A 165 12.63 3.24 -2.11
N ARG A 166 12.04 2.09 -2.48
CA ARG A 166 10.62 1.79 -2.71
C ARG A 166 10.34 1.82 -4.21
N PHE A 167 9.75 0.74 -4.72
CA PHE A 167 8.90 0.80 -5.89
C PHE A 167 7.80 1.83 -5.62
N ALA A 168 8.08 3.11 -5.88
CA ALA A 168 7.05 4.08 -6.15
C ALA A 168 6.41 3.62 -7.45
N LEU A 169 5.46 2.70 -7.35
CA LEU A 169 4.47 2.46 -8.38
C LEU A 169 3.74 3.79 -8.56
N LYS A 170 4.27 4.62 -9.45
CA LYS A 170 3.49 5.71 -10.02
C LYS A 170 2.53 5.02 -10.96
N ASP A 171 1.24 5.12 -10.68
CA ASP A 171 0.18 4.63 -11.56
C ASP A 171 0.40 5.23 -12.96
N TYR A 172 0.94 4.42 -13.87
CA TYR A 172 0.90 4.71 -15.29
C TYR A 172 -0.46 4.22 -15.78
N ALA A 173 -1.30 5.17 -16.18
CA ALA A 173 -2.60 4.89 -16.77
C ALA A 173 -2.42 4.04 -18.04
N GLY A 174 -2.93 2.80 -18.02
CA GLY A 174 -3.05 1.95 -19.21
C GLY A 174 -2.59 0.52 -18.97
N ASP A 175 -3.40 -0.42 -19.44
CA ASP A 175 -3.45 -1.86 -19.14
C ASP A 175 -2.25 -2.71 -19.64
N THR A 176 -1.02 -2.18 -19.59
CA THR A 176 0.18 -2.95 -19.94
C THR A 176 1.38 -2.50 -19.13
N LYS A 177 1.93 -3.43 -18.33
CA LYS A 177 3.12 -3.18 -17.49
C LYS A 177 4.38 -3.24 -18.35
N ILE A 178 5.03 -2.10 -18.56
CA ILE A 178 6.39 -2.03 -19.13
C ILE A 178 7.25 -1.21 -18.17
N VAL A 179 8.47 -1.68 -17.91
CA VAL A 179 9.47 -1.00 -17.07
C VAL A 179 10.00 0.21 -17.83
N ASP A 180 9.71 1.42 -17.35
CA ASP A 180 10.22 2.67 -17.90
C ASP A 180 11.64 2.94 -17.36
N ILE A 181 12.60 3.05 -18.27
CA ILE A 181 14.01 3.35 -18.00
C ILE A 181 14.36 4.72 -18.61
N SER A 182 13.45 5.70 -18.55
CA SER A 182 13.70 7.04 -19.09
C SER A 182 14.55 7.89 -18.15
N PRO A 183 15.68 8.46 -18.61
CA PRO A 183 16.58 9.25 -17.79
C PRO A 183 16.14 10.72 -17.80
N GLU A 184 15.11 11.08 -17.04
CA GLU A 184 14.65 12.49 -17.01
C GLU A 184 14.39 13.06 -15.62
N ASN A 185 15.14 12.60 -14.61
CA ASN A 185 15.29 13.34 -13.36
C ASN A 185 16.65 13.09 -12.71
N ILE A 186 17.71 13.51 -13.43
CA ILE A 186 19.01 13.79 -12.81
C ILE A 186 19.04 15.31 -12.64
N ASP A 187 18.85 15.77 -11.41
CA ASP A 187 19.20 17.12 -10.99
C ASP A 187 20.73 17.29 -11.17
N PRO A 188 21.21 18.29 -11.94
CA PRO A 188 22.63 18.48 -12.21
C PRO A 188 23.46 19.03 -11.02
N GLN A 189 22.97 18.98 -9.77
CA GLN A 189 23.67 19.56 -8.61
C GLN A 189 23.98 18.61 -7.43
N LEU A 190 24.34 17.35 -7.70
CA LEU A 190 25.00 16.46 -6.71
C LEU A 190 26.13 15.64 -7.32
#